data_AF-A0A9E3BS32-F1
#
_entry.id   AF-A0A9E3BS32-F1
#
_cell.length_a   1.000
_cell.length_b   1.000
_cell.length_c   1.000
_cell.angle_alpha   90.00
_cell.angle_beta   90.00
_cell.angle_gamma   90.00
#
_symmetry.space_group_name_H-M   'P 1'
#
loop_
_entity.id
_entity.type
_entity.pdbx_description
1 polymer ?
#
loop_
_entity_poly.entity_id
_entity_poly.type
_entity_poly.pdbx_seq_one_letter_code
_entity_poly.pdbx_strand_id
1 'polypeptide(L)'
;MARRKRRSTRDSTPLPSFRDEVHPSLDLHGETAESGRRRAEAWLREMQGRAVRTVRVITGRGTRSPGPPVLRGEIGEMLEALRGTVVSYFTLDSGGGAFRVELERVRPRKRRTADSAALRGTDPELRRRAEEALWELGVDPTPALVAAEIRRILGEAERGS
;
A
#
# COMPACT_ATOMS: atom_id res chain seq x y z
N MET A 1 23.28 30.74 20.73
CA MET A 1 22.22 29.99 20.03
C MET A 1 22.86 28.95 19.11
N ALA A 2 22.71 27.66 19.39
CA ALA A 2 23.38 26.59 18.65
C ALA A 2 22.37 25.57 18.10
N ARG A 3 22.40 25.43 16.77
CA ARG A 3 21.51 24.63 15.93
C ARG A 3 21.77 23.14 16.15
N ARG A 4 20.83 22.40 16.76
CA ARG A 4 20.94 20.93 16.94
C ARG A 4 20.88 20.22 15.59
N LYS A 5 22.04 19.83 15.07
CA LYS A 5 22.20 18.95 13.92
C LYS A 5 21.83 17.52 14.34
N ARG A 6 20.63 17.07 13.99
CA ARG A 6 20.19 15.67 14.22
C ARG A 6 21.11 14.75 13.41
N ARG A 7 22.00 14.03 14.09
CA ARG A 7 22.78 12.93 13.49
C ARG A 7 21.83 11.78 13.21
N SER A 8 21.59 11.53 11.92
CA SER A 8 21.04 10.27 11.43
C SER A 8 22.14 9.23 11.49
N THR A 9 22.29 8.56 12.63
CA THR A 9 23.02 7.28 12.71
C THR A 9 22.15 6.25 12.03
N ARG A 10 22.38 6.03 10.73
CA ARG A 10 22.00 4.76 10.10
C ARG A 10 22.89 3.72 10.75
N ASP A 11 22.27 2.93 11.61
CA ASP A 11 22.87 1.77 12.25
C ASP A 11 23.41 0.84 11.15
N SER A 12 24.72 0.64 11.14
CA SER A 12 25.44 -0.15 10.14
C SER A 12 25.42 -1.64 10.47
N THR A 13 24.31 -2.16 11.01
CA THR A 13 24.15 -3.60 11.14
C THR A 13 23.98 -4.16 9.73
N PRO A 14 24.85 -5.09 9.26
CA PRO A 14 24.63 -5.80 8.01
C PRO A 14 23.25 -6.45 8.09
N LEU A 15 22.34 -6.06 7.20
CA LEU A 15 21.03 -6.69 7.15
C LEU A 15 21.24 -8.20 6.97
N PRO A 16 20.51 -9.05 7.72
CA PRO A 16 20.64 -10.49 7.58
C PRO A 16 20.47 -10.90 6.12
N SER A 17 21.20 -11.94 5.73
CA SER A 17 21.10 -12.53 4.40
C SER A 17 19.64 -12.90 4.14
N PHE A 18 19.10 -12.46 3.00
CA PHE A 18 17.70 -12.60 2.64
C PHE A 18 17.20 -14.06 2.54
N ARG A 19 18.12 -15.03 2.67
CA ARG A 19 17.81 -16.47 2.70
C ARG A 19 17.11 -16.91 4.00
N ASP A 20 17.24 -16.14 5.08
CA ASP A 20 16.77 -16.53 6.41
C ASP A 20 15.36 -15.99 6.77
N GLU A 21 14.82 -15.03 6.01
CA GLU A 21 13.47 -14.47 6.22
C GLU A 21 12.46 -15.00 5.19
N VAL A 22 11.39 -15.64 5.67
CA VAL A 22 10.29 -16.11 4.82
C VAL A 22 9.43 -14.92 4.40
N HIS A 23 9.68 -14.39 3.20
CA HIS A 23 8.84 -13.37 2.59
C HIS A 23 7.85 -13.98 1.59
N PRO A 24 6.66 -13.40 1.43
CA PRO A 24 5.76 -13.77 0.34
C PRO A 24 6.49 -13.65 -0.99
N SER A 25 6.38 -14.69 -1.82
CA SER A 25 7.03 -14.77 -3.12
C SER A 25 6.03 -14.89 -4.25
N LEU A 26 6.31 -14.19 -5.35
CA LEU A 26 5.63 -14.37 -6.62
C LEU A 26 6.59 -15.02 -7.60
N ASP A 27 6.17 -16.14 -8.18
CA ASP A 27 6.92 -16.82 -9.22
C ASP A 27 6.36 -16.45 -10.60
N LEU A 28 7.24 -15.93 -11.46
CA LEU A 28 6.96 -15.52 -12.83
C LEU A 28 7.78 -16.34 -13.83
N HIS A 29 8.44 -17.41 -13.41
CA HIS A 29 9.22 -18.22 -14.34
C HIS A 29 8.32 -18.74 -15.49
N GLY A 30 8.80 -18.61 -16.73
CA GLY A 30 8.07 -19.08 -17.90
C GLY A 30 6.91 -18.17 -18.36
N GLU A 31 6.61 -17.08 -17.65
CA GLU A 31 5.67 -16.07 -18.13
C GLU A 31 6.27 -15.24 -19.26
N THR A 32 5.41 -14.72 -20.14
CA THR A 32 5.81 -13.69 -21.11
C THR A 32 6.09 -12.37 -20.39
N ALA A 33 6.87 -11.48 -21.02
CA ALA A 33 7.14 -10.13 -20.51
C ALA A 33 5.88 -9.39 -20.08
N GLU A 34 4.87 -9.34 -20.96
CA GLU A 34 3.64 -8.61 -20.72
C GLU A 34 2.78 -9.23 -19.61
N SER A 35 2.58 -10.56 -19.65
CA SER A 35 1.78 -11.29 -18.64
C SER A 35 2.45 -11.20 -17.28
N GLY A 36 3.76 -11.41 -17.22
CA GLY A 36 4.56 -11.32 -16.01
C GLY A 36 4.51 -9.92 -15.40
N ARG A 37 4.63 -8.87 -16.21
CA ARG A 37 4.49 -7.48 -15.77
C ARG A 37 3.13 -7.21 -15.14
N ARG A 38 2.03 -7.52 -15.85
CA ARG A 38 0.67 -7.28 -15.35
C ARG A 38 0.41 -8.03 -14.04
N ARG A 39 0.84 -9.30 -13.98
CA ARG A 39 0.69 -10.14 -12.79
C ARG A 39 1.50 -9.61 -11.61
N ALA A 40 2.74 -9.20 -11.84
CA ALA A 40 3.60 -8.62 -10.81
C ALA A 40 3.01 -7.33 -10.25
N GLU A 41 2.59 -6.42 -11.13
CA GLU A 41 2.01 -5.14 -10.73
C GLU A 41 0.73 -5.32 -9.88
N ALA A 42 -0.19 -6.19 -10.31
CA ALA A 42 -1.41 -6.48 -9.56
C ALA A 42 -1.09 -7.08 -8.18
N TRP A 43 -0.16 -8.02 -8.12
CA TRP A 43 0.22 -8.68 -6.88
C TRP A 43 0.94 -7.74 -5.89
N LEU A 44 1.82 -6.86 -6.38
CA LEU A 44 2.49 -5.87 -5.51
C LEU A 44 1.49 -4.92 -4.85
N ARG A 45 0.46 -4.48 -5.60
CA ARG A 45 -0.61 -3.65 -5.03
C ARG A 45 -1.46 -4.40 -4.01
N GLU A 46 -1.74 -5.68 -4.26
CA GLU A 46 -2.44 -6.52 -3.29
C GLU A 46 -1.63 -6.64 -1.99
N MET A 47 -0.33 -6.96 -2.08
CA MET A 47 0.55 -7.09 -0.92
C MET A 47 0.70 -5.76 -0.18
N GLN A 48 0.74 -4.64 -0.91
CA GLN A 48 0.74 -3.30 -0.33
C GLN A 48 -0.56 -3.05 0.46
N GLY A 49 -1.72 -3.39 -0.10
CA GLY A 49 -3.02 -3.29 0.58
C GLY A 49 -3.13 -4.14 1.84
N ARG A 50 -2.44 -5.29 1.86
CA ARG A 50 -2.29 -6.17 3.03
C ARG A 50 -1.22 -5.71 4.04
N ALA A 51 -0.63 -4.53 3.84
CA ALA A 51 0.43 -3.96 4.67
C ALA A 51 1.70 -4.83 4.79
N VAL A 52 1.96 -5.69 3.80
CA VAL A 52 3.22 -6.44 3.70
C VAL A 52 4.34 -5.45 3.38
N ARG A 53 5.48 -5.58 4.06
CA ARG A 53 6.61 -4.65 3.89
C ARG A 53 7.60 -5.08 2.83
N THR A 54 7.85 -6.39 2.75
CA THR A 54 8.91 -6.93 1.91
C THR A 54 8.41 -8.21 1.25
N VAL A 55 8.63 -8.28 -0.05
CA VAL A 55 8.23 -9.39 -0.91
C VAL A 55 9.36 -9.79 -1.84
N ARG A 56 9.24 -10.99 -2.41
CA ARG A 56 10.21 -11.53 -3.37
C ARG A 56 9.54 -11.79 -4.72
N VAL A 57 10.11 -11.28 -5.80
CA VAL A 57 9.61 -11.53 -7.17
C VAL A 57 10.63 -12.38 -7.91
N ILE A 58 10.28 -13.62 -8.23
CA ILE A 58 11.16 -14.60 -8.87
C ILE A 58 10.91 -14.54 -10.38
N THR A 59 11.90 -14.07 -11.13
CA THR A 59 11.85 -14.00 -12.60
C THR A 59 12.52 -15.18 -13.28
N GLY A 60 13.27 -15.99 -12.52
CA GLY A 60 14.14 -17.03 -13.04
C GLY A 60 15.46 -16.47 -13.58
N ARG A 61 16.44 -17.37 -13.83
CA ARG A 61 17.81 -17.02 -14.25
C ARG A 61 17.96 -16.70 -15.74
N GLY A 62 16.90 -16.86 -16.54
CA GLY A 62 16.93 -16.68 -18.00
C GLY A 62 17.71 -17.74 -18.78
N THR A 63 18.21 -18.80 -18.14
CA THR A 63 19.13 -19.78 -18.75
C THR A 63 18.46 -20.95 -19.50
N ARG A 64 17.12 -21.03 -19.57
CA ARG A 64 16.40 -22.14 -20.24
C ARG A 64 15.29 -21.70 -21.21
N SER A 65 15.20 -20.41 -21.53
CA SER A 65 14.20 -19.89 -22.47
C SER A 65 14.87 -19.59 -23.82
N PRO A 66 14.31 -20.01 -24.98
CA PRO A 66 14.90 -19.80 -26.31
C PRO A 66 14.82 -18.34 -26.82
N GLY A 67 14.73 -17.35 -25.93
CA GLY A 67 14.62 -15.93 -26.27
C GLY A 67 15.40 -15.05 -25.29
N PRO A 68 15.63 -13.77 -25.61
CA PRO A 68 16.34 -12.84 -24.72
C PRO A 68 15.69 -12.82 -23.33
N PRO A 69 16.44 -12.55 -22.25
CA PRO A 69 15.91 -12.50 -20.87
C PRO A 69 15.10 -11.22 -20.65
N VAL A 70 14.04 -11.04 -21.42
CA VAL A 70 13.20 -9.83 -21.45
C VAL A 70 12.50 -9.63 -20.10
N LEU A 71 12.06 -10.73 -19.47
CA LEU A 71 11.30 -10.67 -18.23
C LEU A 71 12.06 -9.98 -17.08
N ARG A 72 13.39 -10.15 -16.98
CA ARG A 72 14.17 -9.50 -15.92
C ARG A 72 14.27 -7.98 -16.15
N GLY A 73 14.48 -7.57 -17.40
CA GLY A 73 14.55 -6.15 -17.77
C GLY A 73 13.21 -5.46 -17.52
N GLU A 74 12.15 -6.03 -18.07
CA GLU A 74 10.78 -5.51 -17.96
C GLU A 74 10.31 -5.38 -16.51
N ILE A 75 10.59 -6.39 -15.67
CA ILE A 75 10.23 -6.32 -14.26
C ILE A 75 11.07 -5.25 -13.54
N GLY A 76 12.34 -5.10 -13.89
CA GLY A 76 13.18 -4.02 -13.36
C GLY A 76 12.64 -2.63 -13.72
N GLU A 77 12.31 -2.39 -14.99
CA GLU A 77 11.75 -1.12 -15.46
C GLU A 77 10.38 -0.83 -14.83
N MET A 78 9.53 -1.85 -14.71
CA MET A 78 8.25 -1.73 -14.01
C MET A 78 8.43 -1.37 -12.53
N LEU A 79 9.35 -2.03 -11.81
CA LEU A 79 9.62 -1.73 -10.40
C LEU A 79 10.12 -0.30 -10.22
N GLU A 80 10.95 0.20 -11.14
CA GLU A 80 11.40 1.59 -11.15
C GLU A 80 10.23 2.56 -11.40
N ALA A 81 9.36 2.27 -12.36
CA ALA A 81 8.17 3.08 -12.64
C ALA A 81 7.18 3.13 -11.45
N LEU A 82 7.15 2.10 -10.61
CA LEU A 82 6.31 2.02 -9.42
C LEU A 82 6.94 2.65 -8.17
N ARG A 83 8.15 3.21 -8.26
CA ARG A 83 8.80 3.86 -7.12
C ARG A 83 7.99 5.04 -6.59
N GLY A 84 7.93 5.16 -5.26
CA GLY A 84 7.23 6.23 -4.56
C GLY A 84 5.70 6.10 -4.54
N THR A 85 5.14 5.08 -5.19
CA THR A 85 3.69 4.79 -5.16
C THR A 85 3.42 3.43 -4.53
N VAL A 86 3.96 2.35 -5.11
CA VAL A 86 3.81 0.98 -4.64
C VAL A 86 5.12 0.44 -4.09
N VAL A 87 6.24 0.78 -4.74
CA VAL A 87 7.58 0.34 -4.39
C VAL A 87 8.33 1.46 -3.68
N SER A 88 8.94 1.16 -2.54
CA SER A 88 9.83 2.09 -1.84
C SER A 88 11.28 1.89 -2.27
N TYR A 89 11.70 0.63 -2.34
CA TYR A 89 13.03 0.21 -2.75
C TYR A 89 12.98 -1.19 -3.36
N PHE A 90 13.92 -1.50 -4.24
CA PHE A 90 14.13 -2.86 -4.69
C PHE A 90 15.61 -3.11 -4.97
N THR A 91 16.00 -4.38 -4.88
CA THR A 91 17.35 -4.84 -5.24
C THR A 91 17.29 -6.22 -5.87
N LEU A 92 18.24 -6.51 -6.75
CA LEU A 92 18.39 -7.83 -7.32
C LEU A 92 19.03 -8.76 -6.29
N ASP A 93 18.44 -9.93 -6.09
CA ASP A 93 18.99 -10.97 -5.23
C ASP A 93 20.35 -11.44 -5.78
N SER A 94 21.28 -11.82 -4.92
CA SER A 94 22.64 -12.22 -5.31
C SER A 94 22.69 -13.45 -6.23
N GLY A 95 21.62 -14.26 -6.26
CA GLY A 95 21.45 -15.35 -7.23
C GLY A 95 20.96 -14.91 -8.62
N GLY A 96 20.67 -13.61 -8.83
CA GLY A 96 20.32 -13.01 -10.12
C GLY A 96 18.96 -13.41 -10.71
N GLY A 97 18.20 -14.29 -10.04
CA GLY A 97 16.92 -14.83 -10.51
C GLY A 97 15.69 -14.28 -9.79
N ALA A 98 15.87 -13.32 -8.89
CA ALA A 98 14.77 -12.71 -8.14
C ALA A 98 15.08 -11.26 -7.75
N PHE A 99 14.02 -10.48 -7.54
CA PHE A 99 14.08 -9.15 -6.93
C PHE A 99 13.53 -9.21 -5.51
N ARG A 100 14.24 -8.56 -4.58
CA ARG A 100 13.69 -8.15 -3.29
C ARG A 100 13.02 -6.80 -3.49
N VAL A 101 11.76 -6.69 -3.08
CA VAL A 101 10.98 -5.46 -3.22
C VAL A 101 10.46 -5.05 -1.85
N GLU A 102 10.77 -3.83 -1.45
CA GLU A 102 10.18 -3.16 -0.30
C GLU A 102 9.00 -2.33 -0.77
N LEU A 103 7.83 -2.58 -0.18
CA LEU A 103 6.60 -1.90 -0.53
C LEU A 103 6.47 -0.59 0.23
N GLU A 104 5.97 0.43 -0.45
CA GLU A 104 5.66 1.71 0.17
C GLU A 104 4.54 1.51 1.19
N ARG A 105 4.69 2.09 2.38
CA ARG A 105 3.64 1.98 3.39
C ARG A 105 2.40 2.67 2.86
N VAL A 106 1.28 1.97 2.88
CA VAL A 106 -0.03 2.63 2.81
C VAL A 106 -0.10 3.52 4.05
N ARG A 107 0.27 4.80 3.89
CA ARG A 107 0.03 5.77 4.94
C ARG A 107 -1.48 5.74 5.13
N PRO A 108 -2.01 5.37 6.31
CA PRO A 108 -3.42 5.57 6.55
C PRO A 108 -3.64 7.05 6.31
N ARG A 109 -4.40 7.36 5.24
CA ARG A 109 -4.70 8.72 4.82
C ARG A 109 -5.17 9.40 6.09
N LYS A 110 -4.34 10.30 6.63
CA LYS A 110 -4.37 10.79 8.02
C LYS A 110 -5.84 10.87 8.42
N ARG A 111 -6.35 9.88 9.17
CA ARG A 111 -7.75 9.84 9.63
C ARG A 111 -7.86 11.15 10.36
N ARG A 112 -8.48 12.15 9.73
CA ARG A 112 -8.43 13.50 10.28
C ARG A 112 -9.13 13.33 11.62
N THR A 113 -8.43 13.69 12.67
CA THR A 113 -9.00 14.14 13.95
C THR A 113 -10.07 15.24 13.77
N ALA A 114 -10.42 15.60 12.53
CA ALA A 114 -11.63 16.30 12.15
C ALA A 114 -12.92 15.50 12.41
N ASP A 115 -12.94 14.16 12.42
CA ASP A 115 -14.20 13.43 12.66
C ASP A 115 -14.61 13.50 14.15
N SER A 116 -13.65 13.39 15.07
CA SER A 116 -13.90 13.62 16.50
C SER A 116 -14.03 15.10 16.88
N ALA A 117 -13.62 16.02 16.00
CA ALA A 117 -13.84 17.46 16.18
C ALA A 117 -15.18 17.91 15.60
N ALA A 118 -15.65 17.30 14.51
CA ALA A 118 -16.96 17.55 13.91
C ALA A 118 -18.09 17.24 14.90
N LEU A 119 -17.97 16.13 15.64
CA LEU A 119 -18.95 15.75 16.66
C LEU A 119 -19.00 16.68 17.88
N ARG A 120 -18.00 17.55 18.10
CA ARG A 120 -17.97 18.47 19.27
C ARG A 120 -18.87 19.70 19.11
N GLY A 121 -19.49 19.89 17.94
CA GLY A 121 -20.45 20.97 17.68
C GLY A 121 -21.58 20.58 16.72
N THR A 122 -21.82 19.29 16.50
CA THR A 122 -22.95 18.82 15.67
C THR A 122 -24.24 18.90 16.49
N ASP A 123 -25.32 19.35 15.85
CA ASP A 123 -26.69 19.25 16.38
C ASP A 123 -26.99 17.81 16.86
N PRO A 124 -27.43 17.63 18.13
CA PRO A 124 -27.67 16.30 18.69
C PRO A 124 -28.72 15.48 17.93
N GLU A 125 -29.70 16.14 17.27
CA GLU A 125 -30.73 15.46 16.48
C GLU A 125 -30.17 14.94 15.16
N LEU A 126 -29.30 15.72 14.51
CA LEU A 126 -28.64 15.31 13.26
C LEU A 126 -27.71 14.12 13.48
N ARG A 127 -27.03 14.11 14.63
CA ARG A 127 -26.22 12.97 15.05
C ARG A 127 -27.08 11.73 15.29
N ARG A 128 -28.20 11.86 16.00
CA ARG A 128 -29.13 10.74 16.27
C ARG A 128 -29.66 10.15 14.96
N ARG A 129 -30.09 10.98 14.02
CA ARG A 129 -30.56 10.53 12.69
C ARG A 129 -29.49 9.76 11.92
N ALA A 130 -28.24 10.22 11.98
CA ALA A 130 -27.12 9.53 11.37
C ALA A 130 -26.83 8.17 12.03
N GLU A 131 -26.94 8.08 13.36
CA GLU A 131 -26.81 6.82 14.10
C GLU A 131 -27.95 5.84 13.76
N GLU A 132 -29.21 6.32 13.72
CA GLU A 132 -30.38 5.51 13.34
C GLU A 132 -30.29 5.00 11.89
N ALA A 133 -29.88 5.84 10.93
CA ALA A 133 -29.69 5.43 9.54
C ALA A 133 -28.63 4.33 9.39
N LEU A 134 -27.54 4.38 10.16
CA LEU A 134 -26.52 3.33 10.15
C LEU A 134 -27.05 2.00 10.72
N TRP A 135 -27.89 2.06 11.77
CA TRP A 135 -28.56 0.88 12.31
C TRP A 135 -29.53 0.24 11.32
N GLU A 136 -30.31 1.02 10.58
CA GLU A 136 -31.20 0.51 9.54
C GLU A 136 -30.43 -0.21 8.42
N LEU A 137 -29.20 0.23 8.15
CA LEU A 137 -28.28 -0.41 7.20
C LEU A 137 -27.54 -1.62 7.80
N GLY A 138 -27.76 -1.94 9.09
CA GLY A 138 -27.08 -3.03 9.79
C GLY A 138 -25.60 -2.76 10.07
N VAL A 139 -25.19 -1.48 10.09
CA VAL A 139 -23.80 -1.05 10.28
C VAL A 139 -23.64 -0.48 11.70
N ASP A 140 -22.67 -0.99 12.45
CA ASP A 140 -22.37 -0.48 13.78
C ASP A 140 -21.93 1.01 13.70
N PRO A 141 -22.61 1.92 14.43
CA PRO A 141 -22.38 3.35 14.29
C PRO A 141 -21.09 3.79 14.96
N THR A 142 -19.98 3.66 14.23
CA THR A 142 -18.71 4.23 14.67
C THR A 142 -18.70 5.76 14.47
N PRO A 143 -18.00 6.54 15.32
CA PRO A 143 -17.95 8.01 15.21
C PRO A 143 -17.55 8.56 13.83
N ALA A 144 -16.73 7.81 13.08
CA ALA A 144 -16.33 8.19 11.73
C ALA A 144 -17.46 7.99 10.70
N LEU A 145 -18.25 6.92 10.86
CA LEU A 145 -19.41 6.65 10.00
C LEU A 145 -20.53 7.63 10.28
N VAL A 146 -20.80 7.92 11.55
CA VAL A 146 -21.76 8.95 11.96
C VAL A 146 -21.38 10.31 11.35
N ALA A 147 -20.11 10.70 11.42
CA ALA A 147 -19.62 11.94 10.80
C ALA A 147 -19.71 11.95 9.26
N ALA A 148 -19.54 10.79 8.62
CA ALA A 148 -19.73 10.65 7.17
C ALA A 148 -21.21 10.78 6.79
N GLU A 149 -22.09 10.18 7.58
CA GLU A 149 -23.53 10.18 7.36
C GLU A 149 -24.16 11.55 7.61
N ILE A 150 -23.72 12.27 8.65
CA ILE A 150 -24.08 13.68 8.87
C ILE A 150 -23.76 14.54 7.64
N ARG A 151 -22.59 14.35 7.01
CA ARG A 151 -22.20 15.10 5.80
C ARG A 151 -23.09 14.75 4.60
N ARG A 152 -23.54 13.50 4.50
CA ARG A 152 -24.48 13.05 3.47
C ARG A 152 -25.83 13.75 3.65
N ILE A 153 -26.39 13.71 4.85
CA ILE A 153 -27.69 14.34 5.18
C ILE A 153 -27.66 15.84 4.90
N LEU A 154 -26.61 16.55 5.34
CA LEU A 154 -26.45 17.99 5.07
C LEU A 154 -26.32 18.28 3.56
N GLY A 155 -25.56 17.46 2.82
CA GLY A 155 -25.39 17.63 1.38
C GLY A 155 -26.60 17.24 0.53
N GLU A 156 -27.58 16.53 1.08
CA GLU A 156 -28.88 16.27 0.45
C GLU A 156 -29.86 17.42 0.68
N ALA A 157 -29.85 18.02 1.87
CA ALA A 157 -30.67 19.19 2.18
C ALA A 157 -30.35 20.38 1.26
N GLU A 158 -29.08 20.56 0.88
CA GLU A 158 -28.64 21.63 -0.03
C GLU A 158 -29.01 21.40 -1.51
N ARG A 159 -29.35 20.16 -1.91
CA ARG A 159 -29.72 19.83 -3.30
C ARG A 159 -31.23 19.77 -3.54
N GLY A 160 -32.02 19.84 -2.47
CA GLY A 160 -33.49 19.77 -2.53
C GLY A 160 -34.20 21.11 -2.33
N SER A 161 -33.48 22.24 -2.30
CA SER A 161 -34.06 23.60 -2.22
C SER A 161 -34.04 24.31 -3.56
#